data_AF-A0A946AZA6-F1
#
_entry.id   AF-A0A946AZA6-F1
#
_cell.length_a   1.000
_cell.length_b   1.000
_cell.length_c   1.000
_cell.angle_alpha   90.00
_cell.angle_beta   90.00
_cell.angle_gamma   90.00
#
_symmetry.space_group_name_H-M   'P 1'
#
loop_
_entity.id
_entity.type
_entity.pdbx_description
1 polymer ?
#
loop_
_entity_poly.entity_id
_entity_poly.type
_entity_poly.pdbx_seq_one_letter_code
_entity_poly.pdbx_strand_id
1 'polypeptide(L)' 'EIIDESHLHRGHKAAGGGGHYSVKVVSPKFESLNVMERIRLVHKALDEEMTGTPKLIHALQVKTFSNEEWPS' A
#
# COMPACT_ATOMS: atom_id res chain seq x y z
N GLU A 1 -4.19 -8.67 3.43
CA GLU A 1 -2.99 -8.88 4.28
C GLU A 1 -2.22 -7.56 4.38
N ILE A 2 -1.63 -7.27 5.54
CA ILE A 2 -0.81 -6.07 5.78
C ILE A 2 0.44 -6.52 6.55
N ILE A 3 1.62 -6.14 6.06
CA ILE A 3 2.93 -6.43 6.66
C ILE A 3 3.62 -5.10 6.97
N ASP A 4 4.05 -4.92 8.23
CA ASP A 4 4.82 -3.76 8.68
C ASP A 4 6.34 -4.08 8.65
N GLU A 5 7.03 -3.41 7.74
CA GLU A 5 8.47 -3.55 7.49
C GLU A 5 9.26 -2.34 8.02
N SER A 6 8.62 -1.47 8.82
CA SER A 6 9.23 -0.26 9.39
C SER A 6 10.47 -0.58 10.24
N HIS A 7 10.50 -1.77 10.85
CA HIS A 7 11.60 -2.22 11.69
C HIS A 7 12.88 -2.57 10.90
N LEU A 8 12.76 -3.02 9.64
CA LEU A 8 13.91 -3.30 8.76
C LEU A 8 14.69 -2.03 8.41
N HIS A 9 14.07 -0.86 8.62
CA HIS A 9 14.63 0.44 8.28
C HIS A 9 14.90 1.31 9.53
N ARG A 10 14.76 0.75 10.74
CA ARG A 10 15.14 1.43 11.99
C ARG A 10 16.65 1.69 11.98
N GLY A 11 17.04 2.92 11.64
CA GLY A 11 18.44 3.36 11.56
C GLY A 11 18.75 4.16 10.30
N HIS A 12 17.92 4.07 9.26
CA HIS A 12 18.02 4.95 8.10
C HIS A 12 17.32 6.28 8.38
N LYS A 13 18.09 7.39 8.38
CA LYS A 13 17.57 8.78 8.45
C LYS A 13 16.49 9.10 7.39
N ALA A 14 16.32 8.24 6.38
CA ALA A 14 15.42 8.44 5.25
C ALA A 14 13.93 8.17 5.53
N ALA A 15 13.55 7.51 6.64
CA ALA A 15 12.14 7.20 6.92
C ALA A 15 11.25 8.46 7.07
N GLY A 16 11.85 9.65 7.28
CA GLY A 16 11.15 10.93 7.20
C GLY A 16 9.93 11.08 8.13
N GLY A 17 9.77 10.18 9.11
CA GLY A 17 8.67 10.13 10.07
C GLY A 17 7.63 9.02 9.86
N GLY A 18 7.55 8.38 8.69
CA GLY A 18 6.49 7.40 8.36
C GLY A 18 6.96 5.94 8.28
N GLY A 19 6.02 5.00 8.39
CA GLY A 19 6.26 3.55 8.32
C GLY A 19 6.42 3.00 6.89
N HIS A 20 6.92 1.78 6.78
CA HIS A 20 7.04 1.02 5.53
C HIS A 20 6.07 -0.15 5.57
N TYR A 21 5.18 -0.26 4.59
CA TYR A 21 4.14 -1.27 4.56
C TYR A 21 4.10 -2.01 3.24
N SER A 22 3.84 -3.32 3.29
CA SER A 22 3.47 -4.12 2.14
C SER A 22 2.06 -4.64 2.33
N VAL A 23 1.18 -4.39 1.36
CA VAL A 23 -0.24 -4.77 1.44
C VAL A 23 -0.65 -5.62 0.26
N LYS A 24 -1.47 -6.64 0.55
CA LYS A 24 -2.24 -7.38 -0.46
C LYS A 24 -3.71 -7.02 -0.29
N VAL A 25 -4.29 -6.46 -1.35
CA VAL A 25 -5.68 -6.01 -1.41
C VAL A 25 -6.44 -6.89 -2.39
N VAL A 26 -7.52 -7.50 -1.92
CA VAL A 26 -8.47 -8.26 -2.74
C VAL A 26 -9.77 -7.47 -2.83
N SER A 27 -10.29 -7.25 -4.03
CA SER A 27 -11.53 -6.49 -4.20
C SER A 27 -12.23 -6.79 -5.52
N PRO A 28 -13.57 -6.90 -5.55
CA PRO A 28 -14.33 -7.01 -6.80
C PRO A 28 -14.17 -5.76 -7.68
N LYS A 29 -13.82 -4.60 -7.10
CA LYS A 29 -13.56 -3.36 -7.86
C LYS A 29 -12.38 -3.48 -8.84
N PHE A 30 -11.59 -4.54 -8.75
CA PHE A 30 -10.42 -4.76 -9.58
C PHE A 30 -10.71 -5.58 -10.84
N GLU A 31 -11.86 -6.23 -10.95
CA GLU A 31 -12.20 -7.17 -12.05
C GLU A 31 -12.08 -6.53 -13.45
N SER A 32 -12.44 -5.25 -13.60
CA SER A 32 -12.40 -4.53 -14.88
C SER A 32 -11.23 -3.55 -15.03
N LEU A 33 -10.32 -3.51 -14.05
CA LEU A 33 -9.20 -2.57 -14.01
C LEU A 33 -7.89 -3.27 -14.33
N ASN A 34 -6.97 -2.57 -15.00
CA ASN A 34 -5.60 -3.03 -15.12
C ASN A 34 -4.80 -2.80 -13.82
N VAL A 35 -3.65 -3.46 -13.68
CA VAL A 35 -2.82 -3.41 -12.46
C VAL A 35 -2.48 -1.98 -12.03
N MET A 36 -2.14 -1.09 -12.96
CA MET A 36 -1.79 0.30 -12.63
C MET A 36 -2.98 1.11 -12.11
N GLU A 37 -4.17 0.89 -12.67
CA GLU A 37 -5.41 1.51 -12.16
C GLU A 37 -5.75 1.03 -10.76
N ARG A 38 -5.61 -0.27 -10.50
CA ARG A 38 -5.84 -0.85 -9.17
C ARG A 38 -4.87 -0.27 -8.13
N ILE A 39 -3.58 -0.18 -8.46
CA ILE A 39 -2.56 0.43 -7.61
C ILE A 39 -2.89 1.91 -7.35
N ARG A 40 -3.22 2.68 -8.39
CA ARG A 40 -3.64 4.09 -8.23
C ARG A 40 -4.85 4.23 -7.33
N LEU A 41 -5.83 3.32 -7.42
CA LEU A 41 -7.02 3.33 -6.56
C LEU A 41 -6.65 3.10 -5.09
N VAL A 42 -5.76 2.16 -4.80
CA VAL A 42 -5.26 1.91 -3.44
C VAL A 42 -4.46 3.10 -2.91
N HIS A 43 -3.54 3.65 -3.70
CA HIS A 43 -2.78 4.83 -3.30
C HIS A 43 -3.66 6.04 -3.06
N LYS A 44 -4.67 6.27 -3.92
CA LYS A 44 -5.64 7.36 -3.74
C LYS A 44 -6.45 7.20 -2.44
N ALA A 45 -6.77 5.97 -2.05
CA ALA A 45 -7.47 5.70 -0.80
C ALA A 45 -6.61 5.95 0.45
N LEU A 46 -5.29 6.03 0.30
CA LEU A 46 -4.31 6.23 1.37
C LEU A 46 -3.51 7.54 1.21
N ASP A 47 -4.04 8.47 0.40
CA ASP A 47 -3.31 9.68 0.02
C ASP A 47 -3.05 10.58 1.23
N GLU A 48 -4.00 10.66 2.17
CA GLU A 48 -3.86 11.44 3.40
C GLU A 48 -2.78 10.87 4.32
N GLU A 49 -2.72 9.55 4.48
CA GLU A 49 -1.70 8.88 5.30
C GLU A 49 -0.30 8.97 4.67
N MET A 50 -0.23 9.01 3.33
CA MET A 50 1.03 9.10 2.58
C MET A 50 1.54 10.54 2.43
N THR A 51 0.67 11.53 2.33
CA THR A 51 1.04 12.93 2.01
C THR A 51 0.75 13.92 3.12
N GLY A 52 -0.06 13.53 4.12
CA GLY A 52 -0.46 14.36 5.24
C GLY A 52 0.68 14.75 6.17
N THR A 53 0.36 15.62 7.12
CA THR A 53 1.29 16.07 8.17
C THR A 53 0.61 15.86 9.53
N PRO A 54 1.05 14.87 10.33
CA PRO A 54 2.25 14.05 10.15
C PRO A 54 2.12 13.01 9.02
N LYS A 55 3.23 12.75 8.33
CA LYS A 55 3.33 11.70 7.31
C LYS A 55 3.39 10.34 7.99
N LEU A 56 2.36 9.51 7.82
CA LEU A 56 2.22 8.22 8.51
C LEU A 56 2.84 7.06 7.72
N ILE A 57 2.73 7.10 6.39
CA ILE A 57 3.26 6.07 5.50
C ILE A 57 4.38 6.69 4.65
N HIS A 58 5.60 6.23 4.87
CA HIS A 58 6.75 6.64 4.06
C HIS A 58 6.80 5.90 2.72
N ALA A 59 6.62 4.57 2.77
CA ALA A 59 6.67 3.70 1.62
C ALA A 59 5.54 2.65 1.69
N LEU A 60 4.89 2.42 0.56
CA LEU A 60 3.81 1.46 0.43
C LEU A 60 4.05 0.59 -0.80
N GLN A 61 4.22 -0.71 -0.58
CA GLN A 61 4.18 -1.70 -1.65
C GLN A 61 2.77 -2.29 -1.72
N VAL A 62 2.18 -2.31 -2.91
CA VAL A 62 0.81 -2.79 -3.11
C VAL A 62 0.79 -3.95 -4.10
N LYS A 63 0.12 -5.03 -3.73
CA LYS A 63 -0.33 -6.08 -4.65
C LYS A 63 -1.85 -6.12 -4.65
N THR A 64 -2.45 -6.13 -5.83
CA THR A 64 -3.91 -6.07 -6.00
C THR A 64 -4.40 -7.31 -6.74
N PHE A 65 -5.47 -7.93 -6.25
CA PHE A 65 -6.07 -9.13 -6.82
C PHE A 65 -7.59 -8.97 -6.93
N SER A 66 -8.18 -9.34 -8.07
CA SER A 66 -9.62 -9.56 -8.15
C SER A 66 -10.03 -10.78 -7.32
N ASN A 67 -11.33 -10.99 -7.11
CA ASN A 67 -11.82 -12.20 -6.44
C ASN A 67 -11.45 -13.47 -7.23
N GLU A 68 -11.42 -13.40 -8.56
CA GLU A 68 -11.06 -14.52 -9.43
C GLU A 68 -9.56 -14.85 -9.39
N GLU A 69 -8.72 -13.82 -9.23
CA GLU A 69 -7.26 -13.95 -9.17
C GLU A 69 -6.74 -14.39 -7.79
N TRP A 70 -7.54 -14.22 -6.73
CA TRP A 70 -7.13 -14.56 -5.37
C TRP A 70 -7.38 -16.06 -5.11
N PRO A 71 -6.32 -16.89 -5.02
CA PRO A 71 -6.50 -18.29 -4.68
C PRO A 71 -7.07 -18.38 -3.26
N SER A 72 -8.21 -19.05 -3.15
CA SER A 72 -8.94 -19.28 -1.88
C SER A 72 -8.10 -20.10 -0.89
#